data_AF-A0A536CKC8-F1
#
_entry.id   AF-A0A536CKC8-F1
#
_cell.length_a   1.000
_cell.length_b   1.000
_cell.length_c   1.000
_cell.angle_alpha   90.00
_cell.angle_beta   90.00
_cell.angle_gamma   90.00
#
_symmetry.space_group_name_H-M   'P 1'
#
loop_
_entity.id
_entity.type
_entity.pdbx_description
1 polymer ?
#
loop_
_entity_poly.entity_id
_entity_poly.type
_entity_poly.pdbx_seq_one_letter_code
_entity_poly.pdbx_strand_id
1 'polypeptide(L)'
;MTEAALLATLYGPRPYAETVLAEEDGKAVGFALFFHNYSTFLARPGLYLEDLYVLESHRGKGIGKALLAHLAKMAVERGCGRMEWAVLDWNVEAIGFYERLGARPNSDWTVYRLTGESLTRLAGK
;
A
#
# COMPACT_ATOMS: atom_id res chain seq x y z
N MET A 1 4.73 11.46 -14.21
CA MET A 1 3.49 10.66 -14.03
C MET A 1 2.44 11.24 -14.97
N THR A 2 1.80 10.42 -15.79
CA THR A 2 0.70 10.84 -16.68
C THR A 2 -0.51 9.96 -16.42
N GLU A 3 -1.71 10.48 -16.67
CA GLU A 3 -2.96 9.73 -16.53
C GLU A 3 -2.96 8.48 -17.42
N ALA A 4 -2.52 8.61 -18.68
CA ALA A 4 -2.39 7.49 -19.60
C ALA A 4 -1.47 6.38 -19.07
N ALA A 5 -0.37 6.73 -18.39
CA ALA A 5 0.50 5.74 -17.77
C ALA A 5 -0.18 5.05 -16.59
N LEU A 6 -0.93 5.78 -15.75
CA LEU A 6 -1.69 5.18 -14.65
C LEU A 6 -2.76 4.21 -15.16
N LEU A 7 -3.52 4.60 -16.19
CA LEU A 7 -4.52 3.71 -16.79
C LEU A 7 -3.89 2.44 -17.35
N ALA A 8 -2.76 2.57 -18.05
CA ALA A 8 -2.06 1.42 -18.62
C ALA A 8 -1.50 0.47 -17.54
N THR A 9 -0.99 0.97 -16.42
CA THR A 9 -0.35 0.13 -15.39
C THR A 9 -1.30 -0.38 -14.32
N LEU A 10 -2.40 0.33 -14.02
CA LEU A 10 -3.39 -0.07 -13.02
C LEU A 10 -4.56 -0.85 -13.64
N TYR A 11 -4.90 -0.59 -14.90
CA TYR A 11 -6.08 -1.16 -15.56
C TYR A 11 -5.80 -1.81 -16.92
N GLY A 12 -4.52 -1.96 -17.27
CA GLY A 12 -4.11 -2.68 -18.48
C GLY A 12 -4.23 -4.21 -18.34
N PRO A 13 -3.87 -4.97 -19.40
CA PRO A 13 -3.95 -6.44 -19.40
C PRO A 13 -3.15 -7.12 -18.27
N ARG A 14 -2.10 -6.44 -17.80
CA ARG A 14 -1.33 -6.82 -16.62
C ARG A 14 -1.37 -5.66 -15.62
N PRO A 15 -2.35 -5.64 -14.70
CA PRO A 15 -2.38 -4.64 -13.65
C PRO A 15 -1.23 -4.91 -12.66
N TYR A 16 -0.47 -3.87 -12.33
CA TYR A 16 0.63 -3.96 -11.36
C TYR A 16 0.18 -3.67 -9.92
N ALA A 17 -0.94 -2.98 -9.77
CA ALA A 17 -1.56 -2.67 -8.50
C ALA A 17 -3.08 -2.54 -8.66
N GLU A 18 -3.78 -2.65 -7.54
CA GLU A 18 -5.22 -2.44 -7.40
C GLU A 18 -5.46 -1.19 -6.54
N THR A 19 -6.60 -0.54 -6.74
CA THR A 19 -7.01 0.63 -5.95
C THR A 19 -8.42 0.47 -5.41
N VAL A 20 -8.63 0.91 -4.17
CA VAL A 20 -9.97 1.06 -3.57
C VAL A 20 -10.21 2.52 -3.21
N LEU A 21 -11.45 2.97 -3.37
CA LEU A 21 -11.90 4.30 -3.01
C LEU A 21 -12.77 4.25 -1.75
N ALA A 22 -12.59 5.23 -0.88
CA ALA A 22 -13.57 5.56 0.15
C ALA A 22 -14.48 6.66 -0.40
N GLU A 23 -15.78 6.44 -0.36
CA GLU A 23 -16.78 7.39 -0.86
C GLU A 23 -17.68 7.89 0.27
N GLU A 24 -17.97 9.20 0.26
CA GLU A 24 -18.99 9.86 1.10
C GLU A 24 -19.90 10.65 0.15
N ASP A 25 -21.21 10.40 0.18
CA ASP A 25 -22.22 10.99 -0.72
C ASP A 25 -21.86 10.91 -2.22
N GLY A 26 -21.34 9.75 -2.65
CA GLY A 26 -20.96 9.49 -4.04
C GLY A 26 -19.70 10.23 -4.51
N LYS A 27 -18.92 10.82 -3.59
CA LYS A 27 -17.65 11.48 -3.88
C LYS A 27 -16.50 10.71 -3.26
N ALA A 28 -15.44 10.50 -4.02
CA ALA A 28 -14.21 9.93 -3.50
C ALA A 28 -13.55 10.88 -2.49
N VAL A 29 -13.41 10.43 -1.24
CA VAL A 29 -12.84 11.19 -0.11
C VAL A 29 -11.52 10.60 0.42
N GLY A 30 -11.16 9.42 -0.05
CA GLY A 30 -9.88 8.77 0.22
C GLY A 30 -9.66 7.60 -0.72
N PHE A 31 -8.44 7.09 -0.74
CA PHE A 31 -8.10 5.90 -1.51
C PHE A 31 -6.99 5.09 -0.83
N ALA A 32 -6.88 3.84 -1.25
CA ALA A 32 -5.71 3.02 -0.99
C ALA A 32 -5.25 2.33 -2.29
N LEU A 33 -3.95 2.34 -2.56
CA LEU A 33 -3.31 1.62 -3.66
C LEU A 33 -2.45 0.51 -3.08
N PHE A 34 -2.64 -0.71 -3.57
CA PHE A 34 -1.95 -1.89 -3.03
C PHE A 34 -1.67 -2.90 -4.13
N PHE A 35 -0.76 -3.84 -3.83
CA PHE A 35 -0.44 -4.97 -4.69
C PHE A 35 -0.10 -6.20 -3.86
N HIS A 36 0.09 -7.34 -4.51
CA HIS A 36 0.45 -8.58 -3.81
C HIS A 36 1.96 -8.82 -3.85
N ASN A 37 2.53 -9.07 -2.67
CA ASN A 37 3.88 -9.63 -2.54
C ASN A 37 3.78 -11.12 -2.16
N TYR A 38 4.92 -11.77 -1.92
CA TYR A 38 4.95 -13.18 -1.53
C TYR A 38 5.91 -13.41 -0.35
N SER A 39 5.46 -14.21 0.61
CA SER A 39 6.28 -14.66 1.72
C SER A 39 6.80 -16.06 1.43
N THR A 40 8.12 -16.19 1.24
CA THR A 40 8.79 -17.49 1.15
C THR A 40 8.79 -18.24 2.48
N PHE A 41 8.81 -17.52 3.61
CA PHE A 41 8.73 -18.12 4.95
C PHE A 41 7.36 -18.71 5.28
N LEU A 42 6.29 -18.04 4.83
CA LEU A 42 4.92 -18.51 5.07
C LEU A 42 4.39 -19.39 3.92
N ALA A 43 5.08 -19.41 2.78
CA ALA A 43 4.61 -19.97 1.52
C ALA A 43 3.19 -19.45 1.16
N ARG A 44 2.96 -18.15 1.36
CA ARG A 44 1.66 -17.48 1.16
C ARG A 44 1.84 -16.13 0.48
N PRO A 45 0.82 -15.66 -0.27
CA PRO A 45 0.81 -14.27 -0.73
C PRO A 45 0.76 -13.31 0.47
N GLY A 46 1.12 -12.07 0.23
CA GLY A 46 0.88 -10.95 1.14
C GLY A 46 0.23 -9.79 0.40
N LEU A 47 -0.34 -8.86 1.15
CA LEU A 47 -0.87 -7.60 0.61
C LEU A 47 0.07 -6.47 1.03
N TYR A 48 0.65 -5.77 0.06
CA TYR A 48 1.49 -4.61 0.29
C TYR A 48 0.72 -3.34 -0.06
N LEU A 49 0.50 -2.50 0.94
CA LEU A 49 -0.13 -1.18 0.80
C LEU A 49 0.98 -0.16 0.43
N GLU A 50 0.86 0.42 -0.76
CA GLU A 50 1.80 1.43 -1.27
C GLU A 50 1.39 2.83 -0.82
N ASP A 51 0.15 3.22 -1.09
CA ASP A 51 -0.37 4.55 -0.77
C ASP A 51 -1.70 4.45 -0.02
N LEU A 52 -1.83 5.26 1.02
CA LEU A 52 -3.08 5.50 1.75
C LEU A 52 -3.26 7.00 1.91
N TYR A 53 -4.38 7.52 1.42
CA TYR A 53 -4.66 8.95 1.53
C TYR A 53 -6.13 9.21 1.82
N VAL A 54 -6.37 10.22 2.65
CA VAL A 54 -7.70 10.78 2.94
C VAL A 54 -7.61 12.29 2.78
N LEU A 55 -8.61 12.87 2.08
CA LEU A 55 -8.75 14.31 1.93
C LEU A 55 -8.67 14.98 3.29
N GLU A 56 -7.96 16.10 3.37
CA GLU A 56 -7.71 16.80 4.64
C GLU A 56 -9.00 17.13 5.40
N SER A 57 -10.02 17.61 4.69
CA SER A 57 -11.36 17.93 5.23
C SER A 57 -12.14 16.72 5.77
N HIS A 58 -11.66 15.50 5.51
CA HIS A 58 -12.28 14.24 5.93
C HIS A 58 -11.41 13.43 6.90
N ARG A 59 -10.25 13.97 7.30
CA ARG A 59 -9.41 13.34 8.33
C ARG A 59 -10.09 13.39 9.70
N GLY A 60 -9.72 12.47 10.59
CA GLY A 60 -10.34 12.33 11.91
C GLY A 60 -11.70 11.60 11.91
N LYS A 61 -12.34 11.41 10.75
CA LYS A 61 -13.61 10.67 10.61
C LYS A 61 -13.48 9.14 10.61
N GLY A 62 -12.26 8.60 10.79
CA GLY A 62 -12.01 7.14 10.78
C GLY A 62 -11.88 6.49 9.40
N ILE A 63 -11.91 7.27 8.30
CA ILE A 63 -11.82 6.76 6.92
C ILE A 63 -10.54 5.97 6.67
N GLY A 64 -9.38 6.46 7.13
CA GLY A 64 -8.11 5.74 6.97
C GLY A 64 -8.12 4.37 7.66
N LYS A 65 -8.75 4.26 8.84
CA LYS A 65 -8.95 2.98 9.53
C LYS A 65 -9.91 2.08 8.76
N ALA A 66 -10.97 2.62 8.16
CA ALA A 66 -11.92 1.86 7.35
C ALA A 66 -11.26 1.27 6.10
N LEU A 67 -10.42 2.06 5.40
CA LEU A 67 -9.62 1.59 4.26
C LEU A 67 -8.67 0.46 4.66
N LEU A 68 -7.91 0.63 5.75
CA LEU A 68 -7.02 -0.42 6.27
C LEU A 68 -7.77 -1.68 6.68
N ALA A 69 -8.91 -1.55 7.35
CA ALA A 69 -9.74 -2.68 7.71
C ALA A 69 -10.31 -3.41 6.49
N HIS A 70 -10.69 -2.67 5.44
CA HIS A 70 -11.14 -3.24 4.18
C HIS A 70 -10.01 -4.04 3.51
N LEU A 71 -8.80 -3.49 3.42
CA LEU A 71 -7.65 -4.21 2.86
C LEU A 71 -7.27 -5.44 3.71
N ALA A 72 -7.32 -5.34 5.03
CA ALA A 72 -7.07 -6.49 5.91
C ALA A 72 -8.10 -7.61 5.68
N LYS A 73 -9.38 -7.27 5.50
CA LYS A 73 -10.42 -8.24 5.13
C LYS A 73 -10.11 -8.90 3.77
N MET A 74 -9.77 -8.11 2.76
CA MET A 74 -9.37 -8.63 1.44
C MET A 74 -8.15 -9.56 1.54
N ALA A 75 -7.14 -9.19 2.32
CA ALA A 75 -5.96 -10.01 2.55
C ALA A 75 -6.34 -11.37 3.15
N VAL A 76 -7.20 -11.40 4.17
CA VAL A 76 -7.69 -12.65 4.76
C VAL A 76 -8.47 -13.49 3.75
N GLU A 77 -9.42 -12.89 3.01
CA GLU A 77 -10.23 -13.58 2.01
C GLU A 77 -9.40 -14.14 0.85
N ARG A 78 -8.32 -13.46 0.48
CA ARG A 78 -7.37 -13.89 -0.56
C ARG A 78 -6.28 -14.85 -0.04
N GLY A 79 -6.35 -15.26 1.23
CA GLY A 79 -5.42 -16.21 1.83
C GLY A 79 -4.02 -15.64 2.10
N CYS A 80 -3.87 -14.31 2.11
CA CYS A 80 -2.62 -13.64 2.42
C CYS A 80 -2.19 -13.92 3.86
N GLY A 81 -0.89 -14.15 4.05
CA GLY A 81 -0.30 -14.39 5.37
C GLY A 81 -0.02 -13.11 6.16
N ARG A 82 0.05 -11.96 5.49
CA ARG A 82 0.34 -10.65 6.09
C ARG A 82 -0.11 -9.49 5.23
N MET A 83 -0.23 -8.33 5.88
CA MET A 83 -0.37 -7.02 5.25
C MET A 83 0.80 -6.13 5.70
N GLU A 84 1.47 -5.45 4.78
CA GLU A 84 2.68 -4.66 5.03
C GLU A 84 2.62 -3.31 4.32
N TRP A 85 3.30 -2.30 4.85
CA TRP A 85 3.47 -0.98 4.23
C TRP A 85 4.72 -0.30 4.79
N ALA A 86 5.20 0.71 4.07
CA ALA A 86 6.23 1.62 4.56
C ALA A 86 5.59 2.87 5.19
N VAL A 87 6.28 3.45 6.17
CA VAL A 87 5.96 4.76 6.74
C VAL A 87 7.25 5.53 6.88
N LEU A 88 7.21 6.85 6.66
CA LEU A 88 8.36 7.71 6.90
C LEU A 88 8.67 7.71 8.40
N ASP A 89 9.93 7.49 8.76
CA ASP A 89 10.39 7.32 10.14
C ASP A 89 10.08 8.52 11.05
N TRP A 90 10.03 9.72 10.48
CA TRP A 90 9.69 10.95 11.17
C TRP A 90 8.18 11.16 11.37
N ASN A 91 7.31 10.34 10.75
CA ASN A 91 5.87 10.50 10.84
C ASN A 91 5.30 9.80 12.08
N VAL A 92 5.60 10.38 13.25
CA VAL A 92 5.23 9.83 14.57
C VAL A 92 3.72 9.61 14.72
N GLU A 93 2.89 10.49 14.15
CA GLU A 93 1.42 10.35 14.21
C GLU A 93 0.93 9.11 13.46
N ALA A 94 1.43 8.90 12.23
CA ALA A 94 1.10 7.72 11.45
C ALA A 94 1.62 6.43 12.11
N ILE A 95 2.86 6.45 12.61
CA ILE A 95 3.45 5.32 13.34
C ILE A 95 2.57 4.96 14.55
N GLY A 96 2.23 5.92 15.40
CA GLY A 96 1.39 5.67 16.56
C GLY A 96 -0.02 5.19 16.18
N PHE A 97 -0.58 5.67 15.06
CA PHE A 97 -1.83 5.14 14.52
C PHE A 97 -1.72 3.67 14.12
N TYR A 98 -0.67 3.29 13.40
CA TYR A 98 -0.44 1.90 12.97
C TYR A 98 -0.17 0.96 14.16
N GLU A 99 0.60 1.40 15.15
CA GLU A 99 0.88 0.59 16.34
C GLU A 99 -0.37 0.30 17.17
N ARG A 100 -1.30 1.27 17.28
CA ARG A 100 -2.62 1.08 17.90
C ARG A 100 -3.50 0.08 17.15
N LEU A 101 -3.27 -0.13 15.85
CA LEU A 101 -3.93 -1.18 15.07
C LEU A 101 -3.24 -2.55 15.21
N GLY A 102 -2.13 -2.64 15.95
CA GLY A 102 -1.36 -3.87 16.15
C GLY A 102 -0.23 -4.08 15.14
N ALA A 103 -0.02 -3.14 14.20
CA ALA A 103 1.14 -3.20 13.32
C ALA A 103 2.44 -2.98 14.12
N ARG A 104 3.53 -3.58 13.68
CA ARG A 104 4.85 -3.47 14.30
C ARG A 104 5.90 -3.22 13.22
N PRO A 105 6.94 -2.43 13.51
CA PRO A 105 8.04 -2.24 12.56
C PRO A 105 8.76 -3.57 12.34
N ASN A 106 9.16 -3.82 11.10
CA ASN A 106 10.02 -4.95 10.77
C ASN A 106 11.49 -4.51 10.89
N SER A 107 12.02 -4.45 12.12
CA SER A 107 13.32 -3.84 12.44
C SER A 107 14.54 -4.61 11.92
N ASP A 108 14.39 -5.89 11.62
CA ASP A 108 15.51 -6.74 11.17
C ASP A 108 15.78 -6.62 9.67
N TRP A 109 14.96 -5.82 8.95
CA TRP A 109 15.01 -5.70 7.49
C TRP A 109 15.19 -4.25 7.07
N THR A 110 16.21 -4.02 6.23
CA THR A 110 16.45 -2.72 5.58
C THR A 110 16.02 -2.78 4.12
N VAL A 111 15.23 -1.81 3.67
CA VAL A 111 14.87 -1.69 2.26
C VAL A 111 16.06 -1.14 1.46
N TYR A 112 16.66 -1.98 0.62
CA TYR A 112 17.63 -1.55 -0.38
C TYR A 112 16.90 -1.19 -1.68
N ARG A 113 17.32 -0.10 -2.32
CA ARG A 113 16.70 0.40 -3.54
C ARG A 113 17.73 0.64 -4.62
N LEU A 114 17.55 -0.01 -5.77
CA LEU A 114 18.31 0.23 -6.99
C LEU A 114 17.40 0.89 -8.02
N THR A 115 17.71 2.12 -8.42
CA THR A 115 16.87 2.93 -9.32
C THR A 115 17.73 3.73 -10.31
N GLY A 116 17.07 4.33 -11.31
CA GLY A 116 17.70 5.24 -12.26
C GLY A 116 18.83 4.57 -13.04
N GLU A 117 19.91 5.32 -13.27
CA GLU A 117 21.09 4.83 -14.02
C GLU A 117 21.71 3.58 -13.42
N SER A 118 21.74 3.45 -12.10
CA SER A 118 22.34 2.27 -11.44
C SER A 118 21.55 1.00 -11.77
N LEU A 119 20.22 1.09 -11.86
CA LEU A 119 19.37 -0.03 -12.29
C LEU A 119 19.62 -0.37 -13.76
N THR A 120 19.65 0.64 -14.64
CA THR A 120 19.87 0.47 -16.08
C THR A 120 21.25 -0.13 -16.35
N ARG A 121 22.29 0.37 -15.68
CA ARG A 121 23.67 -0.14 -15.76
C ARG A 121 23.77 -1.59 -15.30
N LEU A 122 23.14 -1.95 -14.19
CA LEU A 122 23.15 -3.35 -13.72
C LEU A 122 22.44 -4.27 -14.73
N ALA A 123 21.41 -3.77 -15.42
CA ALA A 123 20.73 -4.50 -16.48
C ALA A 123 21.55 -4.60 -17.79
N GLY A 124 22.75 -4.01 -17.86
CA GLY A 124 23.57 -3.96 -19.07
C GLY A 124 22.98 -3.09 -20.17
N LYS A 125 22.19 -2.08 -19.81
CA LYS A 125 21.53 -1.14 -20.72
C LYS A 125 22.07 0.28 -20.54
#